data_AF-A0A3A5RV31-F1
#
_entry.id   AF-A0A3A5RV31-F1
#
_cell.length_a   1.000
_cell.length_b   1.000
_cell.length_c   1.000
_cell.angle_alpha   90.00
_cell.angle_beta   90.00
_cell.angle_gamma   90.00
#
_symmetry.space_group_name_H-M   'P 1'
#
loop_
_entity.id
_entity.type
_entity.pdbx_description
1 polymer ?
#
loop_
_entity_poly.entity_id
_entity_poly.type
_entity_poly.pdbx_seq_one_letter_code
_entity_poly.pdbx_strand_id
1 'polypeptide(L)'
;MALSEDLPLYRDTYRLLNNLLALTQDFPRFFRYSMGSRMVDLTLDMLSLIYKANSSYEKVGILTEFLDRYRMLQMLFRVCVEQKVITERKYASFGLLMEKIGKQATSWKQYNERGMKKNEEKRQ
;
A
#
# COMPACT_ATOMS: atom_id res chain seq x y z
N MET A 1 -7.87 15.29 -14.03
CA MET A 1 -7.40 14.63 -12.80
C MET A 1 -6.07 15.26 -12.43
N ALA A 2 -5.73 15.38 -11.14
CA ALA A 2 -4.38 15.78 -10.76
C ALA A 2 -3.37 14.72 -11.25
N LEU A 3 -2.11 15.12 -11.49
CA LEU A 3 -1.05 14.17 -11.79
C LEU A 3 -0.98 13.16 -10.64
N SER A 4 -0.91 11.86 -10.95
CA SER A 4 -0.92 10.81 -9.90
C SER A 4 0.25 10.97 -8.92
N GLU A 5 1.36 11.55 -9.38
CA GLU A 5 2.55 11.88 -8.58
C GLU A 5 2.30 12.94 -7.51
N ASP A 6 1.25 13.74 -7.66
CA ASP A 6 0.82 14.73 -6.67
C ASP A 6 -0.06 14.14 -5.57
N LEU A 7 -0.53 12.90 -5.73
CA LEU A 7 -1.31 12.24 -4.69
C LEU A 7 -0.42 11.93 -3.48
N PRO A 8 -0.82 12.36 -2.26
CA PRO A 8 -0.09 12.03 -1.04
C PRO A 8 0.13 10.52 -0.88
N LEU A 9 -0.87 9.71 -1.26
CA LEU A 9 -0.82 8.26 -1.23
C LEU A 9 0.28 7.69 -2.13
N TYR A 10 0.48 8.27 -3.32
CA TYR A 10 1.56 7.87 -4.22
C TYR A 10 2.92 8.18 -3.59
N ARG A 11 3.12 9.41 -3.11
CA ARG A 11 4.38 9.86 -2.50
C ARG A 11 4.77 9.02 -1.28
N ASP A 12 3.81 8.73 -0.40
CA ASP A 12 4.05 7.91 0.78
C ASP A 12 4.36 6.45 0.41
N THR A 13 3.67 5.88 -0.58
CA THR A 13 3.93 4.51 -1.07
C THR A 13 5.27 4.42 -1.81
N TYR A 14 5.67 5.45 -2.54
CA TYR A 14 6.97 5.52 -3.20
C TYR A 14 8.11 5.63 -2.18
N ARG A 15 7.90 6.40 -1.11
CA ARG A 15 8.83 6.42 0.03
C ARG A 15 8.95 5.05 0.69
N LEU A 16 7.83 4.34 0.85
CA LEU A 16 7.83 2.97 1.39
C LEU A 16 8.67 2.02 0.52
N LEU A 17 8.53 2.08 -0.80
CA LEU A 17 9.32 1.28 -1.73
C LEU A 17 10.82 1.50 -1.55
N ASN A 18 11.27 2.75 -1.52
CA ASN A 18 12.69 3.07 -1.34
C ASN A 18 13.23 2.57 0.01
N ASN A 19 12.45 2.74 1.09
CA ASN A 19 12.82 2.22 2.39
C ASN A 19 12.89 0.67 2.40
N LEU A 20 11.98 -0.01 1.69
CA LEU A 20 11.96 -1.46 1.56
C LEU A 20 13.17 -1.98 0.77
N LEU A 21 13.57 -1.31 -0.31
CA LEU A 21 14.76 -1.68 -1.07
C LEU A 21 16.01 -1.63 -0.19
N ALA A 22 16.16 -0.58 0.62
CA ALA A 22 17.27 -0.50 1.59
C ALA A 22 17.16 -1.58 2.67
N LEU A 23 15.96 -1.83 3.21
CA LEU A 23 15.75 -2.84 4.26
C LEU A 23 16.08 -4.27 3.78
N THR A 24 15.67 -4.63 2.57
CA THR A 24 15.81 -5.99 2.03
C THR A 24 17.28 -6.33 1.68
N GLN A 25 18.14 -5.33 1.49
CA GLN A 25 19.59 -5.53 1.34
C GLN A 25 20.24 -6.12 2.61
N ASP A 26 19.67 -5.87 3.79
CA ASP A 26 20.16 -6.43 5.06
C ASP A 26 19.64 -7.85 5.34
N PHE A 27 18.69 -8.36 4.54
CA PHE A 27 18.06 -9.65 4.82
C PHE A 27 19.03 -10.82 4.59
N PRO A 28 18.95 -11.90 5.39
CA PRO A 28 19.60 -13.15 5.05
C PRO A 28 19.14 -13.65 3.67
N ARG A 29 20.02 -14.33 2.93
CA ARG A 29 19.79 -14.71 1.52
C ARG A 29 18.43 -15.37 1.28
N PHE A 30 18.04 -16.32 2.13
CA PHE A 30 16.75 -17.01 2.03
C PHE A 30 15.57 -16.04 2.10
N PHE A 31 15.54 -15.16 3.11
CA PHE A 31 14.46 -14.19 3.30
C PHE A 31 14.46 -13.07 2.25
N ARG A 32 15.64 -12.68 1.74
CA ARG A 32 15.76 -11.66 0.69
C ARG A 32 15.04 -12.09 -0.58
N TYR A 33 15.30 -13.32 -1.05
CA TYR A 33 14.74 -13.84 -2.30
C TYR A 33 13.35 -14.45 -2.16
N SER A 34 12.85 -14.66 -0.94
CA SER A 34 11.48 -15.09 -0.69
C SER A 34 10.59 -13.92 -0.27
N MET A 35 10.76 -13.44 0.95
CA MET A 35 9.93 -12.38 1.55
C MET A 35 10.28 -11.00 0.97
N GLY A 36 11.56 -10.65 0.91
CA GLY A 36 12.01 -9.34 0.47
C GLY A 36 11.56 -9.00 -0.94
N SER A 37 11.78 -9.91 -1.90
CA SER A 37 11.29 -9.77 -3.27
C SER A 37 9.78 -9.56 -3.30
N ARG A 38 9.02 -10.40 -2.58
CA ARG A 38 7.56 -10.31 -2.55
C ARG A 38 7.05 -8.99 -1.97
N MET A 39 7.72 -8.46 -0.95
CA MET A 39 7.37 -7.16 -0.36
C MET A 39 7.58 -6.00 -1.35
N VAL A 40 8.69 -6.05 -2.10
CA VAL A 40 8.98 -5.07 -3.16
C VAL A 40 7.93 -5.15 -4.27
N ASP A 41 7.61 -6.36 -4.76
CA ASP A 41 6.61 -6.57 -5.80
C ASP A 41 5.23 -6.05 -5.37
N LEU A 42 4.78 -6.38 -4.15
CA LEU A 42 3.51 -5.88 -3.61
C LEU A 42 3.47 -4.35 -3.55
N THR A 43 4.60 -3.71 -3.22
CA THR A 43 4.66 -2.25 -3.13
C THR A 43 4.63 -1.61 -4.52
N LEU A 44 5.24 -2.25 -5.54
CA LEU A 44 5.12 -1.83 -6.93
C LEU A 44 3.68 -2.00 -7.45
N ASP A 45 3.03 -3.12 -7.13
CA ASP A 45 1.62 -3.35 -7.45
C ASP A 45 0.74 -2.26 -6.83
N MET A 46 0.97 -1.91 -5.56
CA MET A 46 0.28 -0.82 -4.88
C MET A 46 0.44 0.52 -5.63
N LEU A 47 1.65 0.87 -6.09
CA LEU A 47 1.88 2.07 -6.91
C LEU A 47 1.11 2.02 -8.23
N SER A 48 1.14 0.88 -8.92
CA SER A 48 0.37 0.66 -10.17
C SER A 48 -1.14 0.82 -9.96
N LEU A 49 -1.66 0.28 -8.86
CA LEU A 49 -3.08 0.40 -8.50
C LEU A 49 -3.48 1.84 -8.16
N ILE A 50 -2.58 2.64 -7.59
CA ILE A 50 -2.82 4.08 -7.40
C ILE A 50 -2.98 4.80 -8.75
N TYR A 51 -2.08 4.52 -9.70
CA TYR A 51 -2.19 5.07 -11.07
C TYR A 51 -3.51 4.68 -11.72
N LYS A 52 -3.86 3.38 -11.67
CA LYS A 52 -5.10 2.84 -12.23
C LYS A 52 -6.34 3.44 -11.58
N ALA A 53 -6.33 3.60 -10.25
CA ALA A 53 -7.43 4.21 -9.52
C ALA A 53 -7.57 5.69 -9.87
N ASN A 54 -6.47 6.42 -10.07
CA ASN A 54 -6.53 7.83 -10.44
C ASN A 54 -7.20 8.02 -11.82
N SER A 55 -6.87 7.18 -12.79
CA SER A 55 -7.40 7.25 -14.17
C SER A 55 -8.76 6.58 -14.38
N SER A 56 -9.25 5.79 -13.42
CA SER A 56 -10.53 5.05 -13.54
C SER A 56 -11.74 5.86 -13.04
N TYR A 57 -12.90 5.63 -13.66
CA TYR A 57 -14.19 6.06 -13.12
C TYR A 57 -14.63 5.18 -11.94
N GLU A 58 -14.46 3.87 -12.07
CA GLU A 58 -14.76 2.90 -11.02
C GLU A 58 -13.51 2.68 -10.15
N LYS A 59 -13.41 3.41 -9.05
CA LYS A 59 -12.23 3.38 -8.17
C LYS A 59 -12.34 2.39 -7.02
N VAL A 60 -13.57 2.04 -6.62
CA VAL A 60 -13.83 1.25 -5.40
C VAL A 60 -13.22 -0.15 -5.52
N GLY A 61 -13.40 -0.83 -6.65
CA GLY A 61 -12.78 -2.14 -6.91
C GLY A 61 -11.25 -2.07 -6.87
N ILE A 62 -10.65 -1.10 -7.55
CA ILE A 62 -9.19 -0.92 -7.62
C ILE A 62 -8.60 -0.61 -6.23
N LEU A 63 -9.24 0.27 -5.47
CA LEU A 63 -8.81 0.61 -4.11
C LEU A 63 -9.02 -0.54 -3.12
N THR A 64 -9.98 -1.44 -3.40
CA THR A 64 -10.13 -2.68 -2.63
C THR A 64 -8.95 -3.61 -2.89
N GLU A 65 -8.59 -3.81 -4.16
CA GLU A 65 -7.39 -4.59 -4.52
C GLU A 65 -6.12 -4.00 -3.90
N PHE A 66 -5.97 -2.66 -3.91
CA PHE A 66 -4.86 -1.98 -3.23
C PHE A 66 -4.79 -2.35 -1.75
N LEU A 67 -5.93 -2.32 -1.05
CA LEU A 67 -6.00 -2.65 0.38
C LEU A 67 -5.67 -4.13 0.65
N ASP A 68 -5.97 -5.04 -0.29
CA ASP A 68 -5.59 -6.45 -0.17
C ASP A 68 -4.07 -6.64 -0.31
N ARG A 69 -3.42 -5.94 -1.26
CA ARG A 69 -1.95 -5.92 -1.38
C ARG A 69 -1.30 -5.33 -0.12
N TYR A 70 -1.85 -4.24 0.39
CA TYR A 70 -1.41 -3.60 1.63
C TYR A 70 -1.49 -4.55 2.83
N ARG A 71 -2.60 -5.29 3.01
CA ARG A 71 -2.76 -6.28 4.09
C ARG A 71 -1.76 -7.42 3.98
N MET A 72 -1.51 -7.90 2.76
CA MET A 72 -0.47 -8.91 2.51
C MET A 72 0.90 -8.38 2.93
N LEU A 73 1.24 -7.14 2.57
CA LEU A 73 2.50 -6.51 2.97
C LEU A 73 2.62 -6.37 4.51
N GLN A 74 1.55 -6.00 5.21
CA GLN A 74 1.53 -5.96 6.68
C GLN A 74 1.81 -7.34 7.29
N MET A 75 1.21 -8.40 6.73
CA MET A 75 1.44 -9.77 7.18
C MET A 75 2.90 -10.18 6.98
N LEU A 76 3.50 -9.87 5.82
CA LEU A 76 4.91 -10.17 5.56
C LEU A 76 5.86 -9.44 6.51
N PHE A 77 5.59 -8.17 6.82
CA PHE A 77 6.35 -7.46 7.85
C PHE A 77 6.27 -8.16 9.21
N ARG A 78 5.07 -8.60 9.62
CA ARG A 78 4.88 -9.34 10.87
C ARG A 78 5.69 -10.64 10.89
N VAL A 79 5.67 -11.41 9.80
CA VAL A 79 6.50 -12.62 9.67
C VAL A 79 7.99 -12.29 9.79
N CYS A 80 8.46 -11.20 9.16
CA CYS A 80 9.87 -10.78 9.27
C CYS A 80 10.27 -10.42 10.70
N VAL A 81 9.36 -9.83 11.50
CA VAL A 81 9.60 -9.57 12.92
C VAL A 81 9.61 -10.87 13.73
N GLU A 82 8.61 -11.73 13.55
CA GLU A 82 8.48 -13.01 14.26
C GLU A 82 9.67 -13.94 14.01
N GLN A 83 10.17 -13.97 12.77
CA GLN A 83 11.37 -14.72 12.37
C GLN A 83 12.68 -14.00 12.71
N LYS A 84 12.62 -12.84 13.39
CA LYS A 84 13.77 -12.01 13.78
C LYS A 84 14.65 -11.57 12.60
N VAL A 85 14.09 -11.52 11.39
CA VAL A 85 14.75 -10.96 10.20
C VAL A 85 14.92 -9.46 10.34
N ILE A 86 13.94 -8.80 10.97
CA ILE A 86 13.98 -7.39 11.35
C ILE A 86 13.64 -7.22 12.83
N THR A 87 14.19 -6.18 13.43
CA THR A 87 13.86 -5.82 14.83
C THR A 87 12.53 -5.08 14.90
N GLU A 88 11.88 -5.14 16.06
CA GLU A 88 10.66 -4.36 16.33
C GLU A 88 10.90 -2.85 16.15
N ARG A 89 12.09 -2.36 16.52
CA ARG A 89 12.48 -0.96 16.30
C ARG A 89 12.51 -0.61 14.81
N LYS A 90 13.11 -1.47 13.98
CA LYS A 90 13.08 -1.27 12.51
C LYS A 90 11.63 -1.29 12.04
N TYR A 91 10.82 -2.27 12.46
CA TYR A 91 9.41 -2.34 12.08
C TYR A 91 8.58 -1.11 12.48
N ALA A 92 8.78 -0.56 13.68
CA ALA A 92 8.07 0.64 14.15
C ALA A 92 8.25 1.84 13.21
N SER A 93 9.44 1.99 12.61
CA SER A 93 9.70 3.06 11.63
C SER A 93 8.89 2.89 10.34
N PHE A 94 8.62 1.65 9.92
CA PHE A 94 7.74 1.35 8.78
C PHE A 94 6.27 1.41 9.17
N GLY A 95 5.92 1.03 10.40
CA GLY A 95 4.55 0.98 10.91
C GLY A 95 3.81 2.31 10.76
N LEU A 96 4.45 3.43 11.12
CA LEU A 96 3.85 4.77 10.98
C LEU A 96 3.56 5.13 9.51
N LEU A 97 4.47 4.80 8.60
CA LEU A 97 4.29 5.07 7.17
C LEU A 97 3.18 4.17 6.59
N MET A 98 3.18 2.88 6.95
CA MET A 98 2.15 1.93 6.56
C MET A 98 0.76 2.37 7.05
N GLU A 99 0.64 2.78 8.32
CA GLU A 99 -0.63 3.27 8.88
C GLU A 99 -1.15 4.49 8.11
N LYS A 100 -0.26 5.44 7.79
CA LYS A 100 -0.61 6.63 7.00
C LYS A 100 -1.13 6.25 5.61
N ILE A 101 -0.45 5.34 4.92
CA ILE A 101 -0.85 4.81 3.59
C ILE A 101 -2.22 4.13 3.68
N GLY A 102 -2.42 3.24 4.67
CA GLY A 102 -3.68 2.54 4.89
C GLY A 102 -4.86 3.48 5.13
N LYS A 103 -4.66 4.54 5.94
CA LYS A 103 -5.65 5.59 6.19
C LYS A 103 -6.01 6.33 4.90
N GLN A 104 -5.01 6.81 4.14
CA GLN A 104 -5.22 7.52 2.89
C GLN A 104 -6.01 6.69 1.87
N ALA A 105 -5.64 5.43 1.66
CA ALA A 105 -6.32 4.54 0.72
C ALA A 105 -7.77 4.24 1.17
N THR A 106 -7.98 4.00 2.46
CA THR A 106 -9.31 3.75 3.02
C THR A 106 -10.21 4.98 2.88
N SER A 107 -9.71 6.17 3.22
CA SER A 107 -10.46 7.42 3.06
C SER A 107 -10.82 7.68 1.59
N TRP A 108 -9.91 7.41 0.66
CA TRP A 108 -10.18 7.57 -0.76
C TRP A 108 -11.26 6.60 -1.25
N LYS A 109 -11.23 5.34 -0.80
CA LYS A 109 -12.26 4.35 -1.11
C LYS A 109 -13.63 4.79 -0.59
N GLN A 110 -13.72 5.15 0.70
CA GLN A 110 -14.97 5.57 1.34
C GLN A 110 -15.57 6.83 0.69
N TYR A 111 -14.72 7.77 0.25
CA TYR A 111 -15.18 8.95 -0.49
C TYR A 111 -15.90 8.57 -1.78
N ASN A 112 -15.35 7.63 -2.56
CA ASN A 112 -15.96 7.18 -3.80
C ASN A 112 -17.22 6.34 -3.56
N GLU A 113 -17.24 5.47 -2.54
CA GLU A 113 -18.43 4.70 -2.17
C GLU A 113 -19.62 5.61 -1.80
N ARG A 114 -19.37 6.67 -1.02
CA ARG A 114 -20.41 7.66 -0.69
C ARG A 114 -20.90 8.42 -1.92
N GLY A 115 -20.01 8.71 -2.87
CA GLY A 115 -20.37 9.33 -4.14
C GLY A 115 -21.29 8.46 -4.99
N MET A 116 -21.03 7.15 -5.04
CA MET A 116 -21.88 6.18 -5.75
C MET A 116 -23.30 6.13 -5.15
N LYS A 117 -23.42 5.96 -3.83
CA LYS A 117 -24.72 5.87 -3.14
C LYS A 117 -25.59 7.12 -3.35
N LYS A 118 -25.01 8.32 -3.24
CA LYS A 118 -25.73 9.58 -3.49
C LYS A 118 -26.25 9.69 -4.93
N ASN A 119 -25.54 9.13 -5.89
CA ASN A 119 -25.97 9.14 -7.29
C ASN A 119 -27.08 8.12 -7.56
N GLU A 120 -27.11 7.00 -6.84
CA GLU A 120 -28.19 6.01 -6.88
C GLU A 120 -29.47 6.55 -6.26
N GLU A 121 -29.39 7.19 -5.08
CA GLU A 121 -30.54 7.81 -4.38
C GLU A 121 -31.19 8.94 -5.20
N LYS A 122 -30.41 9.70 -5.99
CA LYS A 122 -30.93 10.76 -6.87
C LYS A 122 -31.60 10.26 -8.15
N ARG A 123 -31.39 8.99 -8.51
CA ARG A 123 -31.96 8.35 -9.70
C ARG A 123 -33.26 7.61 -9.41
N GLN A 124 -33.59 7.42 -8.14
CA GLN A 124 -34.87 6.91 -7.64
C GLN A 124 -35.81 8.07 -7.33
#